data_AF-A0AAN9JTM8-F1
#
_entry.id   AF-A0AAN9JTM8-F1
#
_cell.length_a   1.000
_cell.length_b   1.000
_cell.length_c   1.000
_cell.angle_alpha   90.00
_cell.angle_beta   90.00
_cell.angle_gamma   90.00
#
_symmetry.space_group_name_H-M   'P 1'
#
loop_
_entity.id
_entity.type
_entity.pdbx_description
1 polymer ?
#
loop_
_entity_poly.entity_id
_entity_poly.type
_entity_poly.pdbx_seq_one_letter_code
_entity_poly.pdbx_strand_id
1 'polypeptide(L)'
;MEKRSWACTVITQLCLCFALYVALNLGQPQTLINYTNNAPPHLYFISVKGGFRPLTQQFHLLKQMEKVARTYKPSFVVSSSELGEYDPLMQNATQHFPSLRLPWYTTYTTTASKPEVQEVGCFAKKIKISNGRTLDVIGVDTELLQDSALRGSINSNRNNQLRWLIKTLEANSSNWRIVVGYQPLVICGENKEQMKRKQDFDYLNHIFQKLSVHVYLSGQDCTSHAIDGGVAYIGNPGPIEKEHYSVFLNGYSVIKRELANGFLLHRVSAVEIATYYINFVGEVAYKTVLQQKGREAM
;
A
#
# COMPACT_ATOMS: atom_id res chain seq x y z
N MET A 1 -52.84 26.21 -46.35
CA MET A 1 -51.90 26.86 -45.40
C MET A 1 -51.91 26.07 -44.10
N GLU A 2 -50.95 25.15 -43.94
CA GLU A 2 -50.83 24.32 -42.73
C GLU A 2 -50.34 25.17 -41.55
N LYS A 3 -51.13 25.20 -40.47
CA LYS A 3 -50.74 25.85 -39.22
C LYS A 3 -49.60 25.06 -38.61
N ARG A 4 -48.36 25.57 -38.71
CA ARG A 4 -47.19 24.99 -38.02
C ARG A 4 -47.49 24.93 -36.53
N SER A 5 -47.56 23.71 -36.00
CA SER A 5 -47.85 23.42 -34.60
C SER A 5 -46.64 23.81 -33.73
N TRP A 6 -46.64 25.06 -33.25
CA TRP A 6 -45.67 25.58 -32.29
C TRP A 6 -45.65 24.76 -30.99
N ALA A 7 -46.77 24.12 -30.64
CA ALA A 7 -46.88 23.22 -29.49
C ALA A 7 -45.89 22.05 -29.56
N CYS A 8 -45.65 21.50 -30.74
CA CYS A 8 -44.71 20.38 -30.91
C CYS A 8 -43.26 20.81 -30.64
N THR A 9 -42.92 22.05 -30.98
CA THR A 9 -41.60 22.64 -30.75
C THR A 9 -41.37 22.97 -29.26
N VAL A 10 -42.41 23.45 -28.58
CA VAL A 10 -42.35 23.72 -27.13
C VAL A 10 -42.22 22.43 -26.32
N ILE A 11 -42.98 21.39 -26.68
CA ILE A 11 -42.92 20.08 -26.01
C ILE A 11 -41.53 19.45 -26.15
N THR A 12 -40.95 19.51 -27.35
CA THR A 12 -39.61 18.97 -27.59
C THR A 12 -38.52 19.72 -26.83
N GLN A 13 -38.61 21.06 -26.72
CA GLN A 13 -37.71 21.85 -25.87
C GLN A 13 -37.84 21.52 -24.38
N LEU A 14 -39.07 21.35 -23.87
CA LEU A 14 -39.31 20.94 -22.47
C LEU A 14 -38.72 19.56 -22.17
N CYS A 15 -38.91 18.59 -23.07
CA CYS A 15 -38.33 17.26 -22.93
C CYS A 15 -36.80 17.29 -22.94
N LEU A 16 -36.19 18.10 -23.81
CA LEU A 16 -34.73 18.28 -23.87
C LEU A 16 -34.18 18.95 -22.60
N CYS A 17 -34.85 19.97 -22.07
CA CYS A 17 -34.48 20.59 -20.81
C CYS A 17 -34.58 19.62 -19.63
N PHE A 18 -35.62 18.78 -19.60
CA PHE A 18 -35.79 17.77 -18.57
C PHE A 18 -34.72 16.68 -18.66
N ALA A 19 -34.40 16.20 -19.87
CA ALA A 19 -33.32 15.24 -20.09
C ALA A 19 -31.96 15.81 -19.69
N LEU A 20 -31.68 17.09 -20.01
CA LEU A 20 -30.46 17.78 -19.60
C LEU A 20 -30.38 17.92 -18.07
N TYR A 21 -31.49 18.28 -17.42
CA TYR A 21 -31.57 18.38 -15.96
C TYR A 21 -31.31 17.02 -15.30
N VAL A 22 -31.91 15.95 -15.81
CA VAL A 22 -31.68 14.58 -15.30
C VAL A 22 -30.22 14.16 -15.51
N ALA A 23 -29.63 14.44 -16.67
CA ALA A 23 -28.23 14.14 -16.96
C ALA A 23 -27.27 14.90 -16.02
N LEU A 24 -27.54 16.18 -15.75
CA LEU A 24 -26.73 17.01 -14.84
C LEU A 24 -26.84 16.55 -13.38
N ASN A 25 -28.02 16.05 -12.95
CA ASN A 25 -28.22 15.54 -11.59
C ASN A 25 -27.75 14.08 -11.41
N LEU A 26 -27.71 13.28 -12.46
CA LEU A 26 -27.10 11.94 -12.46
C LEU A 26 -25.56 12.00 -12.34
N GLY A 27 -24.95 13.11 -12.74
CA GLY A 27 -23.51 13.36 -12.62
C GLY A 27 -23.05 13.91 -11.26
N GLN A 28 -23.97 14.22 -10.34
CA GLN A 28 -23.60 14.64 -8.99
C GLN A 28 -23.32 13.41 -8.10
N PRO A 29 -22.20 13.37 -7.37
CA PRO A 29 -21.90 12.27 -6.46
C PRO A 29 -22.96 12.25 -5.37
N GLN A 30 -23.79 11.21 -5.37
CA GLN A 30 -24.81 10.99 -4.34
C GLN A 30 -24.15 10.97 -2.96
N THR A 31 -24.32 12.06 -2.22
CA THR A 31 -24.02 12.11 -0.80
C THR A 31 -24.97 11.18 -0.06
N LEU A 32 -24.38 10.18 0.59
CA LEU A 32 -24.85 9.54 1.82
C LEU A 32 -26.22 8.85 1.75
N ILE A 33 -26.29 7.68 1.10
CA ILE A 33 -27.38 6.72 1.36
C ILE A 33 -26.93 5.77 2.48
N ASN A 34 -27.59 5.92 3.63
CA ASN A 34 -27.54 5.02 4.77
C ASN A 34 -27.81 3.56 4.35
N TYR A 35 -26.80 2.71 4.45
CA TYR A 35 -27.01 1.26 4.53
C TYR A 35 -26.61 0.78 5.92
N THR A 36 -27.62 0.39 6.68
CA THR A 36 -27.53 -0.47 7.85
C THR A 36 -26.91 -1.81 7.46
N ASN A 37 -25.60 -1.94 7.66
CA ASN A 37 -24.88 -3.18 7.85
C ASN A 37 -23.63 -2.83 8.67
N ASN A 38 -23.48 -3.42 9.86
CA ASN A 38 -22.52 -3.03 10.90
C ASN A 38 -21.02 -3.29 10.57
N ALA A 39 -20.64 -3.33 9.29
CA ALA A 39 -19.24 -3.31 8.86
C ALA A 39 -18.93 -1.92 8.30
N PRO A 40 -17.85 -1.24 8.73
CA PRO A 40 -17.48 0.02 8.13
C PRO A 40 -17.35 -0.17 6.61
N PRO A 41 -17.88 0.76 5.78
CA PRO A 41 -17.88 0.61 4.32
C PRO A 41 -16.47 0.49 3.75
N HIS A 42 -15.47 0.89 4.54
CA HIS A 42 -14.06 0.89 4.19
C HIS A 42 -13.23 0.20 5.27
N LEU A 43 -12.29 -0.63 4.84
CA LEU A 43 -11.22 -1.18 5.67
C LEU A 43 -10.07 -0.17 5.72
N TYR A 44 -9.62 0.19 6.92
CA TYR A 44 -8.43 1.02 7.10
C TYR A 44 -7.25 0.19 7.58
N PHE A 45 -6.06 0.47 7.08
CA PHE A 45 -4.82 -0.08 7.63
C PHE A 45 -3.68 0.92 7.48
N ILE A 46 -2.66 0.79 8.33
CA ILE A 46 -1.46 1.62 8.28
C ILE A 46 -0.33 0.81 7.66
N SER A 47 0.51 1.41 6.81
CA SER A 47 1.83 0.87 6.50
C SER A 47 2.94 1.82 6.88
N VAL A 48 4.06 1.27 7.33
CA VAL A 48 5.18 2.05 7.86
C VAL A 48 6.51 1.37 7.51
N LYS A 49 7.51 2.19 7.20
CA LYS A 49 8.86 1.73 6.84
C LYS A 49 9.54 0.89 7.93
N GLY A 50 9.21 1.12 9.20
CA GLY A 50 10.02 0.60 10.30
C GLY A 50 11.44 1.15 10.28
N GLY A 51 12.39 0.47 10.91
CA GLY A 51 13.80 0.80 10.98
C GLY A 51 14.19 1.66 12.19
N PHE A 52 15.50 1.75 12.41
CA PHE A 52 16.08 2.49 13.53
C PHE A 52 15.85 4.01 13.38
N ARG A 53 15.46 4.67 14.48
CA ARG A 53 15.30 6.12 14.61
C ARG A 53 15.77 6.58 15.99
N PRO A 54 16.21 7.84 16.15
CA PRO A 54 16.31 8.44 17.47
C PRO A 54 14.98 8.32 18.25
N LEU A 55 15.05 8.03 19.55
CA LEU A 55 13.88 7.78 20.40
C LEU A 55 12.83 8.90 20.32
N THR A 56 13.27 10.17 20.26
CA THR A 56 12.38 11.32 20.14
C THR A 56 11.58 11.30 18.83
N GLN A 57 12.24 11.00 17.71
CA GLN A 57 11.59 10.89 16.40
C GLN A 57 10.65 9.68 16.34
N GLN A 58 11.07 8.56 16.92
CA GLN A 58 10.26 7.35 17.01
C GLN A 58 8.97 7.61 17.82
N PHE A 59 9.10 8.20 19.00
CA PHE A 59 7.96 8.52 19.86
C PHE A 59 7.00 9.52 19.18
N HIS A 60 7.53 10.53 18.50
CA HIS A 60 6.72 11.47 17.74
C HIS A 60 5.94 10.80 16.60
N LEU A 61 6.59 9.94 15.81
CA LEU A 61 5.94 9.16 14.76
C LEU A 61 4.82 8.28 15.33
N LEU A 62 5.09 7.55 16.41
CA LEU A 62 4.11 6.70 17.07
C LEU A 62 2.93 7.51 17.64
N LYS A 63 3.18 8.71 18.17
CA LYS A 63 2.12 9.62 18.61
C LYS A 63 1.23 10.09 17.45
N GLN A 64 1.80 10.33 16.26
CA GLN A 64 1.01 10.66 15.08
C GLN A 64 0.20 9.45 14.59
N MET A 65 0.82 8.26 14.56
CA MET A 65 0.12 7.01 14.25
C MET A 65 -1.03 6.75 15.23
N GLU A 66 -0.83 7.01 16.54
CA GLU A 66 -1.86 6.86 17.56
C GLU A 66 -3.05 7.79 17.31
N LYS A 67 -2.80 9.06 16.98
CA LYS A 67 -3.88 10.01 16.62
C LYS A 67 -4.70 9.48 15.44
N VAL A 68 -4.03 9.00 14.39
CA VAL A 68 -4.69 8.42 13.21
C VAL A 68 -5.45 7.15 13.59
N ALA A 69 -4.87 6.30 14.44
CA ALA A 69 -5.50 5.07 14.88
C ALA A 69 -6.79 5.33 15.68
N ARG A 70 -6.81 6.36 16.53
CA ARG A 70 -8.00 6.76 17.28
C ARG A 70 -9.11 7.27 16.36
N THR A 71 -8.76 8.03 15.32
CA THR A 71 -9.74 8.63 14.39
C THR A 71 -10.29 7.63 13.39
N TYR A 72 -9.41 6.90 12.70
CA TYR A 72 -9.78 6.07 11.55
C TYR A 72 -9.96 4.58 11.89
N LYS A 73 -9.57 4.16 13.11
CA LYS A 73 -9.71 2.79 13.62
C LYS A 73 -9.19 1.73 12.62
N PRO A 74 -7.91 1.81 12.20
CA PRO A 74 -7.32 0.84 11.31
C PRO A 74 -7.35 -0.55 11.94
N SER A 75 -7.52 -1.57 11.11
CA SER A 75 -7.66 -2.97 11.56
C SER A 75 -6.31 -3.66 11.80
N PHE A 76 -5.24 -3.18 11.17
CA PHE A 76 -3.89 -3.73 11.30
C PHE A 76 -2.83 -2.71 10.85
N VAL A 77 -1.58 -3.01 11.18
CA VAL A 77 -0.39 -2.29 10.70
C VAL A 77 0.47 -3.26 9.88
N VAL A 78 0.98 -2.80 8.74
CA VAL A 78 1.98 -3.53 7.96
C VAL A 78 3.32 -2.82 8.06
N SER A 79 4.33 -3.53 8.51
CA SER A 79 5.71 -3.05 8.52
C SER A 79 6.41 -3.53 7.25
N SER A 80 7.00 -2.61 6.52
CA SER A 80 7.89 -2.90 5.39
C SER A 80 9.35 -2.79 5.84
N SER A 81 9.65 -3.17 7.08
CA SER A 81 10.98 -3.07 7.68
C SER A 81 11.92 -4.15 7.21
N GLU A 82 13.19 -3.79 7.06
CA GLU A 82 14.30 -4.73 6.88
C GLU A 82 14.57 -5.57 8.15
N LEU A 83 14.22 -5.03 9.33
CA LEU A 83 14.46 -5.69 10.62
C LEU A 83 13.36 -6.66 11.04
N GLY A 84 12.27 -6.71 10.28
CA GLY A 84 11.18 -7.65 10.53
C GLY A 84 10.56 -7.53 11.93
N GLU A 85 10.46 -8.66 12.63
CA GLU A 85 9.90 -8.74 13.99
C GLU A 85 10.78 -8.08 15.08
N TYR A 86 12.06 -7.85 14.79
CA TYR A 86 13.01 -7.21 15.69
C TYR A 86 13.00 -5.69 15.55
N ASP A 87 12.07 -5.14 14.79
CA ASP A 87 11.95 -3.71 14.59
C ASP A 87 11.61 -2.98 15.90
N PRO A 88 12.48 -2.07 16.38
CA PRO A 88 12.24 -1.32 17.61
C PRO A 88 10.96 -0.45 17.55
N LEU A 89 10.56 0.02 16.37
CA LEU A 89 9.31 0.78 16.17
C LEU A 89 8.09 -0.07 16.49
N MET A 90 8.06 -1.32 16.00
CA MET A 90 6.95 -2.23 16.25
C MET A 90 6.86 -2.61 17.75
N GLN A 91 8.00 -2.93 18.36
CA GLN A 91 8.08 -3.28 19.78
C GLN A 91 7.59 -2.12 20.65
N ASN A 92 8.10 -0.90 20.40
CA ASN A 92 7.70 0.27 21.18
C ASN A 92 6.24 0.68 20.94
N ALA A 93 5.72 0.51 19.72
CA ALA A 93 4.32 0.79 19.41
C ALA A 93 3.37 -0.07 20.25
N THR A 94 3.60 -1.38 20.23
CA THR A 94 2.71 -2.36 20.89
C THR A 94 2.79 -2.29 22.41
N GLN A 95 3.96 -1.95 22.96
CA GLN A 95 4.16 -1.80 24.40
C GLN A 95 3.58 -0.49 24.95
N HIS A 96 3.84 0.64 24.29
CA HIS A 96 3.59 1.98 24.88
C HIS A 96 2.35 2.70 24.35
N PHE A 97 1.78 2.31 23.22
CA PHE A 97 0.66 3.03 22.58
C PHE A 97 -0.58 2.14 22.50
N PRO A 98 -1.56 2.28 23.43
CA PRO A 98 -2.72 1.41 23.50
C PRO A 98 -3.53 1.34 22.20
N SER A 99 -3.71 2.47 21.48
CA SER A 99 -4.44 2.48 20.20
C SER A 99 -3.68 1.82 19.04
N LEU A 100 -2.40 1.46 19.24
CA LEU A 100 -1.57 0.73 18.28
C LEU A 100 -1.38 -0.74 18.66
N ARG A 101 -2.11 -1.25 19.66
CA ARG A 101 -2.23 -2.69 19.99
C ARG A 101 -3.12 -3.43 18.97
N LEU A 102 -2.86 -3.18 17.70
CA LEU A 102 -3.48 -3.83 16.56
C LEU A 102 -2.59 -5.01 16.13
N PRO A 103 -3.08 -5.93 15.28
CA PRO A 103 -2.20 -6.88 14.61
C PRO A 103 -1.14 -6.16 13.77
N TRP A 104 0.13 -6.50 13.97
CA TRP A 104 1.24 -6.06 13.12
C TRP A 104 1.66 -7.22 12.21
N TYR A 105 1.77 -6.94 10.92
CA TYR A 105 2.29 -7.87 9.93
C TYR A 105 3.64 -7.38 9.42
N THR A 106 4.65 -8.23 9.52
CA THR A 106 6.03 -7.94 9.11
C THR A 106 6.68 -9.21 8.60
N THR A 107 7.69 -9.06 7.75
CA THR A 107 8.59 -10.16 7.36
C THR A 107 9.35 -10.65 8.60
N TYR A 108 9.62 -11.95 8.71
CA TYR A 108 10.31 -12.54 9.87
C TYR A 108 11.75 -12.91 9.50
N THR A 109 12.75 -12.38 10.19
CA THR A 109 14.16 -12.62 9.84
C THR A 109 14.72 -13.95 10.36
N THR A 110 14.03 -14.68 11.25
CA THR A 110 14.58 -15.93 11.83
C THR A 110 13.54 -17.00 12.17
N THR A 111 13.97 -18.25 12.02
CA THR A 111 13.28 -19.55 12.23
C THR A 111 12.78 -19.84 13.66
N ALA A 112 12.78 -18.87 14.57
CA ALA A 112 12.71 -19.14 16.00
C ALA A 112 11.30 -19.31 16.56
N SER A 113 10.22 -19.02 15.83
CA SER A 113 8.88 -19.33 16.36
C SER A 113 7.77 -19.52 15.31
N LYS A 114 7.37 -20.80 15.14
CA LYS A 114 6.09 -21.35 14.62
C LYS A 114 6.03 -21.72 13.12
N PRO A 115 4.95 -22.44 12.75
CA PRO A 115 4.86 -23.87 12.49
C PRO A 115 5.38 -24.25 11.10
N GLU A 116 5.64 -25.55 10.88
CA GLU A 116 6.27 -26.22 9.71
C GLU A 116 5.79 -25.85 8.29
N VAL A 117 4.84 -24.92 8.13
CA VAL A 117 4.21 -24.53 6.85
C VAL A 117 4.59 -23.11 6.38
N GLN A 118 5.28 -22.32 7.20
CA GLN A 118 5.62 -20.94 6.85
C GLN A 118 7.09 -20.84 6.40
N GLU A 119 7.30 -20.47 5.12
CA GLU A 119 8.65 -20.21 4.61
C GLU A 119 9.26 -18.99 5.31
N VAL A 120 10.51 -19.13 5.73
CA VAL A 120 11.29 -18.11 6.45
C VAL A 120 11.23 -16.78 5.69
N GLY A 121 10.99 -15.68 6.39
CA GLY A 121 10.97 -14.35 5.75
C GLY A 121 9.61 -13.85 5.29
N CYS A 122 8.59 -14.71 5.16
CA CYS A 122 7.37 -14.36 4.42
C CYS A 122 6.09 -14.40 5.27
N PHE A 123 5.07 -13.66 4.84
CA PHE A 123 3.71 -13.80 5.38
C PHE A 123 2.64 -13.63 4.31
N ALA A 124 1.50 -14.27 4.50
CA ALA A 124 0.30 -14.05 3.68
C ALA A 124 -0.92 -13.96 4.59
N LYS A 125 -1.71 -12.91 4.42
CA LYS A 125 -2.92 -12.65 5.21
C LYS A 125 -4.08 -12.30 4.30
N LYS A 126 -5.16 -13.06 4.42
CA LYS A 126 -6.43 -12.82 3.76
C LYS A 126 -7.38 -12.12 4.72
N ILE A 127 -7.86 -10.95 4.33
CA ILE A 127 -8.61 -10.03 5.19
C ILE A 127 -9.95 -9.77 4.52
N LYS A 128 -11.04 -9.91 5.27
CA LYS A 128 -12.38 -9.61 4.77
C LYS A 128 -12.58 -8.08 4.71
N ILE A 129 -13.02 -7.60 3.56
CA ILE A 129 -13.53 -6.25 3.34
C ILE A 129 -15.06 -6.30 3.47
N SER A 130 -15.70 -5.14 3.53
CA SER A 130 -17.15 -4.99 3.36
C SER A 130 -17.67 -5.74 2.12
N ASN A 131 -18.94 -6.17 2.19
CA ASN A 131 -19.66 -6.84 1.10
C ASN A 131 -19.03 -8.17 0.64
N GLY A 132 -18.42 -8.93 1.55
CA GLY A 132 -17.89 -10.28 1.27
C GLY A 132 -16.64 -10.30 0.39
N ARG A 133 -16.09 -9.13 0.04
CA ARG A 133 -14.83 -9.01 -0.71
C ARG A 133 -13.62 -9.30 0.17
N THR A 134 -12.49 -9.64 -0.44
CA THR A 134 -11.26 -9.95 0.30
C THR A 134 -10.06 -9.16 -0.21
N LEU A 135 -9.17 -8.85 0.72
CA LEU A 135 -7.85 -8.27 0.52
C LEU A 135 -6.80 -9.31 0.92
N ASP A 136 -5.88 -9.61 0.02
CA ASP A 136 -4.65 -10.33 0.37
C ASP A 136 -3.50 -9.34 0.58
N VAL A 137 -2.82 -9.48 1.71
CA VAL A 137 -1.58 -8.78 2.04
C VAL A 137 -0.48 -9.83 2.18
N ILE A 138 0.54 -9.72 1.32
CA ILE A 138 1.62 -10.70 1.21
C ILE A 138 2.95 -9.97 1.46
N GLY A 139 3.69 -10.37 2.47
CA GLY A 139 5.03 -9.85 2.75
C GLY A 139 6.10 -10.78 2.21
N VAL A 140 7.11 -10.19 1.56
CA VAL A 140 8.26 -10.89 1.00
C VAL A 140 9.56 -10.22 1.44
N ASP A 141 10.59 -11.03 1.64
CA ASP A 141 11.96 -10.57 1.82
C ASP A 141 12.58 -10.27 0.46
N THR A 142 12.59 -8.98 0.12
CA THR A 142 13.14 -8.46 -1.13
C THR A 142 14.66 -8.59 -1.24
N GLU A 143 15.38 -8.68 -0.11
CA GLU A 143 16.84 -8.87 -0.16
C GLU A 143 17.17 -10.28 -0.68
N LEU A 144 16.42 -11.29 -0.21
CA LEU A 144 16.54 -12.66 -0.71
C LEU A 144 16.11 -12.81 -2.18
N LEU A 145 15.22 -11.93 -2.66
CA LEU A 145 14.73 -11.91 -4.04
C LEU A 145 15.62 -11.09 -4.99
N GLN A 146 16.64 -10.39 -4.51
CA GLN A 146 17.50 -9.61 -5.40
C GLN A 146 18.36 -10.53 -6.29
N ASP A 147 18.40 -10.27 -7.59
CA ASP A 147 19.25 -11.03 -8.52
C ASP A 147 20.71 -10.56 -8.44
N SER A 148 21.48 -11.09 -7.48
CA SER A 148 22.92 -10.84 -7.43
C SER A 148 23.70 -11.99 -8.07
N ALA A 149 24.32 -11.73 -9.23
CA ALA A 149 25.28 -12.64 -9.85
C ALA A 149 26.50 -12.97 -8.93
N LEU A 150 26.71 -12.18 -7.87
CA LEU A 150 27.84 -12.28 -6.94
C LEU A 150 27.62 -13.21 -5.73
N ARG A 151 26.39 -13.68 -5.46
CA ARG A 151 26.11 -14.60 -4.33
C ARG A 151 25.91 -16.03 -4.84
N GLY A 152 27.01 -16.67 -5.23
CA GLY A 152 27.07 -18.04 -5.80
C GLY A 152 26.56 -19.20 -4.92
N SER A 153 25.80 -18.95 -3.83
CA SER A 153 25.36 -19.99 -2.88
C SER A 153 23.92 -19.82 -2.35
N ILE A 154 23.19 -18.72 -2.68
CA ILE A 154 21.86 -18.41 -2.09
C ILE A 154 20.67 -18.83 -2.99
N ASN A 155 20.94 -19.55 -4.07
CA ASN A 155 19.95 -19.81 -5.12
C ASN A 155 18.73 -20.64 -4.63
N SER A 156 18.90 -21.54 -3.64
CA SER A 156 17.79 -22.37 -3.12
C SER A 156 16.75 -21.56 -2.34
N ASN A 157 17.16 -20.71 -1.40
CA ASN A 157 16.24 -19.91 -0.58
C ASN A 157 15.49 -18.87 -1.42
N ARG A 158 16.18 -18.24 -2.37
CA ARG A 158 15.55 -17.37 -3.37
C ARG A 158 14.49 -18.11 -4.18
N ASN A 159 14.84 -19.28 -4.72
CA ASN A 159 13.92 -20.08 -5.54
C ASN A 159 12.73 -20.62 -4.74
N ASN A 160 12.92 -20.93 -3.45
CA ASN A 160 11.86 -21.36 -2.56
C ASN A 160 10.86 -20.21 -2.33
N GLN A 161 11.34 -19.05 -1.87
CA GLN A 161 10.49 -17.88 -1.66
C GLN A 161 9.76 -17.45 -2.94
N LEU A 162 10.46 -17.46 -4.08
CA LEU A 162 9.84 -17.12 -5.37
C LEU A 162 8.73 -18.12 -5.75
N ARG A 163 8.98 -19.43 -5.59
CA ARG A 163 7.93 -20.45 -5.83
C ARG A 163 6.77 -20.30 -4.87
N TRP A 164 7.03 -20.02 -3.60
CA TRP A 164 6.00 -19.80 -2.60
C TRP A 164 5.15 -18.57 -2.93
N LEU A 165 5.78 -17.47 -3.34
CA LEU A 165 5.09 -16.26 -3.76
C LEU A 165 4.18 -16.53 -4.96
N ILE A 166 4.69 -17.20 -5.98
CA ILE A 166 3.91 -17.58 -7.17
C ILE A 166 2.73 -18.45 -6.78
N LYS A 167 2.96 -19.54 -6.03
CA LYS A 167 1.88 -20.43 -5.55
C LYS A 167 0.84 -19.68 -4.72
N THR A 168 1.29 -18.79 -3.85
CA THR A 168 0.41 -17.98 -2.99
C THR A 168 -0.44 -17.02 -3.82
N LEU A 169 0.13 -16.39 -4.85
CA LEU A 169 -0.60 -15.49 -5.74
C LEU A 169 -1.56 -16.25 -6.68
N GLU A 170 -1.20 -17.45 -7.13
CA GLU A 170 -2.04 -18.31 -7.98
C GLU A 170 -3.23 -18.89 -7.21
N ALA A 171 -3.03 -19.33 -5.96
CA ALA A 171 -4.09 -19.91 -5.13
C ALA A 171 -5.12 -18.87 -4.64
N ASN A 172 -4.81 -17.58 -4.73
CA ASN A 172 -5.57 -16.51 -4.10
C ASN A 172 -6.47 -15.78 -5.10
N SER A 173 -7.79 -15.93 -4.93
CA SER A 173 -8.82 -15.27 -5.75
C SER A 173 -9.30 -13.92 -5.20
N SER A 174 -8.55 -13.28 -4.30
CA SER A 174 -8.99 -12.04 -3.66
C SER A 174 -9.18 -10.87 -4.60
N ASN A 175 -10.12 -9.99 -4.25
CA ASN A 175 -10.48 -8.81 -5.03
C ASN A 175 -9.35 -7.79 -5.10
N TRP A 176 -8.62 -7.63 -3.99
CA TRP A 176 -7.42 -6.81 -3.91
C TRP A 176 -6.23 -7.66 -3.48
N ARG A 177 -5.07 -7.40 -4.09
CA ARG A 177 -3.81 -8.07 -3.77
C ARG A 177 -2.72 -7.02 -3.59
N ILE A 178 -2.15 -7.00 -2.39
CA ILE A 178 -1.05 -6.11 -2.00
C ILE A 178 0.16 -6.98 -1.66
N VAL A 179 1.28 -6.71 -2.32
CA VAL A 179 2.57 -7.29 -1.96
C VAL A 179 3.40 -6.22 -1.25
N VAL A 180 4.13 -6.60 -0.21
CA VAL A 180 4.91 -5.69 0.64
C VAL A 180 6.33 -6.19 0.73
N GLY A 181 7.28 -5.29 0.51
CA GLY A 181 8.71 -5.58 0.59
C GLY A 181 9.50 -4.37 1.07
N TYR A 182 10.79 -4.54 1.36
CA TYR A 182 11.64 -3.43 1.80
C TYR A 182 12.17 -2.62 0.61
N GLN A 183 12.77 -3.32 -0.37
CA GLN A 183 13.39 -2.68 -1.52
C GLN A 183 12.34 -2.17 -2.54
N PRO A 184 12.56 -1.02 -3.20
CA PRO A 184 11.69 -0.55 -4.26
C PRO A 184 12.06 -1.28 -5.56
N LEU A 185 11.05 -1.79 -6.29
CA LEU A 185 11.24 -2.51 -7.56
C LEU A 185 11.32 -1.55 -8.77
N VAL A 186 11.03 -0.28 -8.52
CA VAL A 186 10.98 0.80 -9.50
C VAL A 186 11.70 2.00 -8.93
N ILE A 187 12.29 2.80 -9.80
CA ILE A 187 12.88 4.10 -9.49
C ILE A 187 11.83 5.13 -9.87
N CYS A 188 11.33 5.87 -8.89
CA CYS A 188 10.36 6.94 -9.10
C CYS A 188 11.14 8.25 -9.24
N GLY A 189 11.09 8.85 -10.45
CA GLY A 189 11.67 10.17 -10.68
C GLY A 189 10.84 11.27 -10.03
N GLU A 190 11.39 12.48 -9.95
CA GLU A 190 10.68 13.66 -9.43
C GLU A 190 9.41 13.98 -10.23
N ASN A 191 9.37 13.55 -11.50
CA ASN A 191 8.21 13.65 -12.38
C ASN A 191 7.65 12.25 -12.70
N LYS A 192 6.31 12.13 -12.72
CA LYS A 192 5.56 10.87 -12.96
C LYS A 192 5.98 10.09 -14.23
N GLU A 193 6.63 10.77 -15.18
CA GLU A 193 7.04 10.21 -16.48
C GLU A 193 8.44 9.58 -16.48
N GLN A 194 9.25 9.78 -15.43
CA GLN A 194 10.63 9.26 -15.35
C GLN A 194 10.74 7.98 -14.51
N MET A 195 9.69 7.15 -14.52
CA MET A 195 9.75 5.85 -13.85
C MET A 195 10.63 4.88 -14.65
N LYS A 196 11.56 4.21 -13.95
CA LYS A 196 12.38 3.13 -14.52
C LYS A 196 12.28 1.89 -13.64
N ARG A 197 12.05 0.73 -14.24
CA ARG A 197 12.15 -0.55 -13.50
C ARG A 197 13.58 -0.79 -13.08
N LYS A 198 13.78 -1.38 -11.90
CA LYS A 198 15.10 -1.89 -11.52
C LYS A 198 15.34 -3.23 -12.19
N GLN A 199 16.44 -3.31 -12.94
CA GLN A 199 16.80 -4.50 -13.71
C GLN A 199 16.86 -5.77 -12.83
N ASP A 200 17.39 -5.66 -11.62
CA ASP A 200 17.47 -6.76 -10.63
C ASP A 200 16.10 -7.34 -10.24
N PHE A 201 15.00 -6.63 -10.51
CA PHE A 201 13.64 -6.98 -10.13
C PHE A 201 12.66 -7.04 -11.30
N ASP A 202 13.15 -6.96 -12.55
CA ASP A 202 12.27 -6.99 -13.72
C ASP A 202 11.39 -8.24 -13.74
N TYR A 203 11.91 -9.39 -13.34
CA TYR A 203 11.14 -10.63 -13.27
C TYR A 203 9.97 -10.57 -12.27
N LEU A 204 10.11 -9.87 -11.13
CA LEU A 204 9.01 -9.68 -10.17
C LEU A 204 7.93 -8.78 -10.76
N ASN A 205 8.31 -7.72 -11.47
CA ASN A 205 7.36 -6.85 -12.15
C ASN A 205 6.48 -7.65 -13.14
N HIS A 206 7.09 -8.55 -13.92
CA HIS A 206 6.34 -9.45 -14.82
C HIS A 206 5.41 -10.41 -14.07
N ILE A 207 5.86 -10.98 -12.95
CA ILE A 207 5.03 -11.87 -12.11
C ILE A 207 3.83 -11.11 -11.54
N PHE A 208 4.04 -9.90 -11.04
CA PHE A 208 2.99 -9.07 -10.45
C PHE A 208 1.91 -8.67 -11.47
N GLN A 209 2.33 -8.33 -12.68
CA GLN A 209 1.40 -8.06 -13.78
C GLN A 209 0.62 -9.33 -14.16
N LYS A 210 1.32 -10.45 -14.39
CA LYS A 210 0.70 -11.73 -14.79
C LYS A 210 -0.28 -12.26 -13.74
N LEU A 211 0.07 -12.14 -12.46
CA LEU A 211 -0.73 -12.64 -11.34
C LEU A 211 -1.59 -11.55 -10.69
N SER A 212 -1.94 -10.48 -11.43
CA SER A 212 -2.93 -9.47 -11.02
C SER A 212 -2.70 -8.86 -9.63
N VAL A 213 -1.45 -8.56 -9.29
CA VAL A 213 -1.12 -7.76 -8.11
C VAL A 213 -1.55 -6.32 -8.37
N HIS A 214 -2.23 -5.70 -7.39
CA HIS A 214 -2.77 -4.35 -7.57
C HIS A 214 -1.82 -3.29 -7.01
N VAL A 215 -1.20 -3.59 -5.86
CA VAL A 215 -0.31 -2.66 -5.17
C VAL A 215 0.94 -3.39 -4.71
N TYR A 216 2.10 -2.77 -4.93
CA TYR A 216 3.34 -3.12 -4.27
C TYR A 216 3.72 -1.99 -3.29
N LEU A 217 3.88 -2.31 -2.02
CA LEU A 217 4.33 -1.38 -0.98
C LEU A 217 5.81 -1.59 -0.69
N SER A 218 6.63 -0.54 -0.82
CA SER A 218 8.04 -0.56 -0.45
C SER A 218 8.35 0.23 0.82
N GLY A 219 9.32 -0.25 1.59
CA GLY A 219 9.92 0.50 2.70
C GLY A 219 10.81 1.67 2.24
N GLN A 220 11.34 1.61 1.03
CA GLN A 220 12.15 2.67 0.44
C GLN A 220 11.38 3.48 -0.60
N ASP A 221 11.99 4.60 -0.99
CA ASP A 221 11.35 5.75 -1.62
C ASP A 221 10.64 5.43 -2.94
N CYS A 222 9.43 5.97 -3.04
CA CYS A 222 8.73 6.28 -4.28
C CYS A 222 7.69 7.36 -3.96
N THR A 223 8.14 8.61 -3.86
CA THR A 223 7.36 9.81 -3.50
C THR A 223 6.15 10.05 -4.41
N SER A 224 6.28 9.76 -5.71
CA SER A 224 5.16 9.72 -6.66
C SER A 224 4.87 8.27 -7.00
N HIS A 225 3.79 7.70 -6.44
CA HIS A 225 3.32 6.36 -6.82
C HIS A 225 3.44 6.14 -8.33
N ALA A 226 4.07 5.04 -8.73
CA ALA A 226 4.20 4.68 -10.14
C ALA A 226 3.17 3.62 -10.50
N ILE A 227 2.55 3.73 -11.68
CA ILE A 227 1.70 2.67 -12.22
C ILE A 227 2.41 2.08 -13.42
N ASP A 228 2.72 0.78 -13.35
CA ASP A 228 3.33 0.04 -14.45
C ASP A 228 2.65 -1.31 -14.64
N GLY A 229 2.21 -1.58 -15.87
CA GLY A 229 1.44 -2.78 -16.23
C GLY A 229 0.18 -3.01 -15.38
N GLY A 230 -0.40 -1.95 -14.81
CA GLY A 230 -1.58 -2.03 -13.92
C GLY A 230 -1.27 -2.25 -12.44
N VAL A 231 0.00 -2.38 -12.06
CA VAL A 231 0.45 -2.47 -10.66
C VAL A 231 0.82 -1.08 -10.15
N ALA A 232 0.30 -0.68 -9.00
CA ALA A 232 0.69 0.55 -8.32
C ALA A 232 1.87 0.31 -7.35
N TYR A 233 3.01 0.92 -7.61
CA TYR A 233 4.17 0.90 -6.72
C TYR A 233 4.12 2.12 -5.82
N ILE A 234 4.02 1.89 -4.51
CA ILE A 234 3.91 2.94 -3.50
C ILE A 234 5.02 2.74 -2.48
N GLY A 235 5.94 3.69 -2.40
CA GLY A 235 7.01 3.68 -1.42
C GLY A 235 6.68 4.56 -0.22
N ASN A 236 7.24 4.20 0.94
CA ASN A 236 7.40 5.16 2.01
C ASN A 236 8.47 6.18 1.60
N PRO A 237 8.16 7.49 1.59
CA PRO A 237 9.11 8.52 1.18
C PRO A 237 10.47 8.37 1.86
N GLY A 238 11.49 8.51 1.04
CA GLY A 238 12.88 8.44 1.45
C GLY A 238 13.31 9.68 2.24
N PRO A 239 14.50 9.66 2.85
CA PRO A 239 15.08 10.85 3.46
C PRO A 239 15.08 12.02 2.47
N ILE A 240 14.60 13.19 2.91
CA ILE A 240 14.83 14.45 2.20
C ILE A 240 16.34 14.66 2.26
N GLU A 241 16.98 14.95 1.12
CA GLU A 241 18.43 15.18 1.02
C GLU A 241 18.88 16.28 2.00
N LYS A 242 19.30 15.86 3.19
CA LYS A 242 20.10 16.64 4.13
C LYS A 242 21.23 15.76 4.64
N GLU A 243 22.35 16.42 4.88
CA GLU A 243 23.70 15.87 4.97
C GLU A 243 23.81 14.53 5.73
N HIS A 244 24.56 13.62 5.11
CA HIS A 244 24.93 12.34 5.71
C HIS A 244 25.80 12.61 6.93
N TYR A 245 25.48 12.01 8.08
CA TYR A 245 26.46 11.91 9.15
C TYR A 245 26.56 10.47 9.66
N SER A 246 27.80 10.04 9.86
CA SER A 246 28.14 8.71 10.34
C SER A 246 28.14 8.72 11.87
N VAL A 247 27.49 7.73 12.47
CA VAL A 247 27.62 7.48 13.92
C VAL A 247 28.28 6.13 14.11
N PHE A 248 29.34 6.08 14.91
CA PHE A 248 29.99 4.83 15.32
C PHE A 248 29.25 4.26 16.53
N LEU A 249 28.76 3.03 16.40
CA LEU A 249 28.17 2.24 17.48
C LEU A 249 28.85 0.87 17.50
N ASN A 250 29.42 0.49 18.64
CA ASN A 250 30.06 -0.82 18.85
C ASN A 250 31.04 -1.24 17.74
N GLY A 251 31.85 -0.31 17.22
CA GLY A 251 32.86 -0.58 16.20
C GLY A 251 32.36 -0.62 14.74
N TYR A 252 31.06 -0.43 14.50
CA TYR A 252 30.49 -0.35 13.15
C TYR A 252 30.08 1.09 12.81
N SER A 253 30.40 1.55 11.60
CA SER A 253 29.92 2.84 11.09
C SER A 253 28.50 2.67 10.53
N VAL A 254 27.51 3.32 11.15
CA VAL A 254 26.13 3.35 10.64
C VAL A 254 25.91 4.69 9.94
N ILE A 255 25.65 4.65 8.62
CA ILE A 255 25.27 5.82 7.84
C ILE A 255 23.85 6.22 8.25
N LYS A 256 23.67 7.41 8.85
CA LYS A 256 22.35 7.96 9.11
C LYS A 256 21.97 8.95 8.01
N ARG A 257 20.78 8.76 7.44
CA ARG A 257 20.09 9.74 6.60
C ARG A 257 18.91 10.32 7.39
N GLU A 258 18.65 11.61 7.27
CA GLU A 258 17.50 12.27 7.90
C GLU A 258 16.21 11.76 7.23
N LEU A 259 15.61 10.71 7.80
CA LEU A 259 14.46 10.03 7.24
C LEU A 259 13.28 11.00 7.06
N ALA A 260 12.59 10.96 5.91
CA ALA A 260 11.24 11.47 5.85
C ALA A 260 10.39 10.60 6.78
N ASN A 261 10.20 11.11 8.00
CA ASN A 261 9.54 10.37 9.06
C ASN A 261 8.02 10.50 8.89
N GLY A 262 7.43 9.58 8.15
CA GLY A 262 5.98 9.50 7.99
C GLY A 262 5.50 8.07 7.88
N PHE A 263 4.21 7.91 7.61
CA PHE A 263 3.56 6.62 7.40
C PHE A 263 2.40 6.78 6.42
N LEU A 264 1.92 5.65 5.91
CA LEU A 264 0.81 5.61 4.96
C LEU A 264 -0.44 5.12 5.67
N LEU A 265 -1.55 5.84 5.49
CA LEU A 265 -2.90 5.37 5.82
C LEU A 265 -3.57 4.89 4.54
N HIS A 266 -4.09 3.67 4.55
CA HIS A 266 -4.80 3.09 3.42
C HIS A 266 -6.28 2.95 3.77
N ARG A 267 -7.14 3.31 2.80
CA ARG A 267 -8.58 3.09 2.82
C ARG A 267 -8.92 2.16 1.66
N VAL A 268 -9.36 0.95 1.99
CA VAL A 268 -9.73 -0.08 1.01
C VAL A 268 -11.25 -0.23 0.99
N SER A 269 -11.81 -0.15 -0.20
CA SER A 269 -13.23 -0.38 -0.46
C SER A 269 -13.40 -1.51 -1.48
N ALA A 270 -14.64 -1.79 -1.84
CA ALA A 270 -14.91 -2.70 -2.95
C ALA A 270 -14.25 -2.23 -4.25
N VAL A 271 -14.29 -0.93 -4.55
CA VAL A 271 -14.00 -0.40 -5.90
C VAL A 271 -12.71 0.43 -5.96
N GLU A 272 -12.14 0.81 -4.83
CA GLU A 272 -10.91 1.60 -4.80
C GLU A 272 -10.04 1.34 -3.56
N ILE A 273 -8.73 1.59 -3.71
CA ILE A 273 -7.76 1.76 -2.65
C ILE A 273 -7.28 3.22 -2.69
N ALA A 274 -7.53 3.97 -1.62
CA ALA A 274 -6.96 5.29 -1.42
C ALA A 274 -5.82 5.22 -0.39
N THR A 275 -4.66 5.79 -0.72
CA THR A 275 -3.48 5.84 0.15
C THR A 275 -3.13 7.29 0.44
N TYR A 276 -2.91 7.62 1.71
CA TYR A 276 -2.60 8.94 2.21
C TYR A 276 -1.25 8.88 2.90
N TYR A 277 -0.28 9.68 2.45
CA TYR A 277 0.97 9.84 3.18
C TYR A 277 0.86 10.94 4.21
N ILE A 278 1.12 10.57 5.46
CA ILE A 278 1.07 11.45 6.61
C ILE A 278 2.52 11.74 7.00
N ASN A 279 2.91 13.01 6.87
CA ASN A 279 4.27 13.46 7.14
C ASN A 279 4.55 13.53 8.66
N PHE A 280 5.78 13.90 9.02
CA PHE A 280 6.20 13.98 10.43
C PHE A 280 5.40 15.00 11.24
N VAL A 281 4.90 16.06 10.60
CA VAL A 281 4.11 17.10 11.26
C VAL A 281 2.66 16.62 11.50
N GLY A 282 2.21 15.59 10.78
CA GLY A 282 0.87 15.01 10.87
C GLY A 282 -0.07 15.47 9.76
N GLU A 283 0.47 16.10 8.71
CA GLU A 283 -0.29 16.57 7.54
C GLU A 283 -0.31 15.51 6.44
N VAL A 284 -1.39 15.51 5.64
CA VAL A 284 -1.47 14.68 4.45
C VAL A 284 -0.68 15.35 3.33
N ALA A 285 0.53 14.87 3.07
CA ALA A 285 1.43 15.45 2.07
C ALA A 285 1.11 14.99 0.64
N TYR A 286 0.61 13.75 0.46
CA TYR A 286 0.06 13.32 -0.83
C TYR A 286 -1.02 12.24 -0.68
N LYS A 287 -1.84 12.12 -1.72
CA LYS A 287 -2.91 11.13 -1.84
C LYS A 287 -2.82 10.41 -3.18
N THR A 288 -2.94 9.09 -3.13
CA THR A 288 -3.04 8.20 -4.29
C THR A 288 -4.39 7.49 -4.26
N VAL A 289 -5.06 7.38 -5.40
CA VAL A 289 -6.30 6.60 -5.52
C VAL A 289 -6.14 5.61 -6.67
N LEU A 290 -6.26 4.33 -6.37
CA LEU A 290 -6.31 3.25 -7.33
C LEU A 290 -7.75 2.74 -7.42
N GLN A 291 -8.35 2.84 -8.60
CA GLN A 291 -9.66 2.27 -8.86
C GLN A 291 -9.52 0.86 -9.41
N GLN A 292 -10.43 -0.02 -9.03
CA GLN A 292 -10.54 -1.34 -9.61
C GLN A 292 -10.96 -1.13 -11.07
N LYS A 293 -10.11 -1.51 -12.02
CA LYS A 293 -10.56 -1.65 -13.40
C LYS A 293 -11.64 -2.72 -13.37
N GLY A 294 -12.83 -2.40 -13.89
CA GLY A 294 -13.89 -3.39 -14.02
C GLY A 294 -13.27 -4.63 -14.65
N ARG A 295 -13.46 -5.80 -14.02
CA ARG A 295 -13.29 -7.05 -14.77
C ARG A 295 -14.22 -6.87 -15.96
N GLU A 296 -13.66 -6.74 -17.15
CA GLU A 296 -14.43 -6.87 -18.37
C GLU A 296 -15.26 -8.15 -18.18
N ALA A 297 -16.58 -7.97 -18.15
CA ALA A 297 -17.49 -9.06 -18.37
C ALA A 297 -17.25 -9.49 -19.82
N MET A 298 -16.31 -10.43 -20.00
CA MET A 298 -16.30 -11.34 -21.13
C MET A 298 -17.08 -12.58 -20.72
#